data_AF-A0A8D2JFX9-F1
#
_entry.id   AF-A0A8D2JFX9-F1
#
_cell.length_a   1.000
_cell.length_b   1.000
_cell.length_c   1.000
_cell.angle_alpha   90.00
_cell.angle_beta   90.00
_cell.angle_gamma   90.00
#
_symmetry.space_group_name_H-M   'P 1'
#
loop_
_entity.id
_entity.type
_entity.pdbx_description
1 polymer ?
#
loop_
_entity_poly.entity_id
_entity_poly.type
_entity_poly.pdbx_seq_one_letter_code
_entity_poly.pdbx_strand_id
1 'polypeptide(L)'
;MACLTIYSTSVTGSREIKSQQSEVTRILDGKQIKYNLVDISQDNALREEMRAKSGNPKAIPPQIFNGDHYCGDYELFVEAVEQKALLEFLKLA
;
A
#
# COMPACT_ATOMS: atom_id res chain seq x y z
N MET A 1 -6.74 7.30 -15.82
CA MET A 1 -6.38 8.06 -14.60
C MET A 1 -5.81 7.06 -13.62
N ALA A 2 -4.54 7.17 -13.25
CA ALA A 2 -3.97 6.28 -12.25
C ALA A 2 -4.62 6.57 -10.89
N CYS A 3 -5.17 5.53 -10.26
CA CYS A 3 -5.83 5.62 -8.97
C CYS A 3 -5.07 4.72 -8.01
N LEU A 4 -3.98 5.25 -7.45
CA LEU A 4 -3.23 4.53 -6.43
C LEU A 4 -4.07 4.43 -5.16
N THR A 5 -4.19 3.22 -4.65
CA THR A 5 -4.91 2.91 -3.42
C THR A 5 -3.96 2.19 -2.48
N ILE A 6 -3.83 2.71 -1.27
CA ILE A 6 -2.99 2.13 -0.22
C ILE A 6 -3.92 1.70 0.88
N TYR A 7 -3.99 0.40 1.12
CA TYR A 7 -4.68 -0.11 2.28
C TYR A 7 -3.78 0.06 3.49
N SER A 8 -4.31 0.78 4.47
CA SER A 8 -3.70 1.05 5.76
C SER A 8 -4.66 0.66 6.89
N THR A 9 -4.20 0.71 8.12
CA THR A 9 -5.01 0.55 9.33
C THR A 9 -4.64 1.65 10.31
N SER A 10 -5.63 2.40 10.78
CA SER A 10 -5.44 3.33 11.89
C SER A 10 -5.41 2.62 13.25
N VAL A 11 -6.03 1.44 13.33
CA VAL A 11 -6.10 0.61 14.55
C VAL A 11 -5.18 -0.60 14.42
N THR A 12 -3.97 -0.47 14.96
CA THR A 12 -3.02 -1.59 15.06
C THR A 12 -2.18 -1.51 16.34
N GLY A 13 -1.98 -2.65 17.00
CA GLY A 13 -1.03 -2.80 18.11
C GLY A 13 0.40 -3.05 17.66
N SER A 14 0.62 -3.35 16.36
CA SER A 14 1.95 -3.60 15.82
C SER A 14 2.66 -2.30 15.47
N ARG A 15 3.78 -2.03 16.16
CA ARG A 15 4.65 -0.89 15.88
C ARG A 15 5.25 -0.97 14.48
N GLU A 16 5.56 -2.17 14.03
CA GLU A 16 6.12 -2.43 12.71
C GLU A 16 5.15 -2.00 11.60
N ILE A 17 3.91 -2.47 11.65
CA ILE A 17 2.86 -2.10 10.68
C ILE A 17 2.66 -0.57 10.67
N LYS A 18 2.64 0.07 11.85
CA LYS A 18 2.53 1.53 11.94
C LYS A 18 3.71 2.26 11.28
N SER A 19 4.93 1.77 11.50
CA SER A 19 6.14 2.32 10.90
C SER A 19 6.13 2.16 9.38
N GLN A 20 5.88 0.94 8.89
CA GLN A 20 5.87 0.62 7.45
C GLN A 20 4.88 1.48 6.68
N GLN A 21 3.65 1.62 7.18
CA GLN A 21 2.62 2.46 6.55
C GLN A 21 3.03 3.94 6.51
N SER A 22 3.58 4.46 7.62
CA SER A 22 4.02 5.85 7.71
C SER A 22 5.18 6.14 6.75
N GLU A 23 6.05 5.17 6.54
CA GLU A 23 7.17 5.27 5.62
C GLU A 23 6.72 5.28 4.16
N VAL A 24 5.80 4.39 3.78
CA VAL A 24 5.20 4.36 2.44
C VAL A 24 4.54 5.70 2.11
N THR A 25 3.67 6.21 2.99
CA THR A 25 3.00 7.50 2.75
C THR A 25 4.01 8.65 2.66
N ARG A 26 5.02 8.68 3.55
CA ARG A 26 6.06 9.73 3.52
C ARG A 26 6.84 9.75 2.21
N ILE A 27 7.18 8.57 1.68
CA ILE A 27 7.93 8.46 0.42
C ILE A 27 7.06 8.93 -0.76
N LEU A 28 5.79 8.55 -0.79
CA LEU A 28 4.86 8.97 -1.84
C LEU A 28 4.58 10.47 -1.81
N ASP A 29 4.38 11.04 -0.62
CA ASP A 29 4.23 12.48 -0.41
C ASP A 29 5.49 13.23 -0.88
N GLY A 30 6.68 12.72 -0.54
CA GLY A 30 7.95 13.28 -0.97
C GLY A 30 8.16 13.27 -2.48
N LYS A 31 7.51 12.33 -3.20
CA LYS A 31 7.50 12.26 -4.68
C LYS A 31 6.29 12.93 -5.32
N GLN A 32 5.42 13.58 -4.53
CA GLN A 32 4.19 14.22 -4.97
C GLN A 32 3.24 13.29 -5.75
N ILE A 33 3.25 12.01 -5.40
CA ILE A 33 2.39 11.01 -6.01
C ILE A 33 1.04 11.05 -5.30
N LYS A 34 -0.04 11.22 -6.05
CA LYS A 34 -1.40 11.17 -5.48
C LYS A 34 -1.80 9.72 -5.22
N TYR A 35 -2.30 9.46 -4.02
CA TYR A 35 -2.85 8.17 -3.61
C TYR A 35 -4.11 8.36 -2.78
N ASN A 36 -4.91 7.32 -2.73
CA ASN A 36 -6.06 7.18 -1.84
C ASN A 36 -5.66 6.24 -0.69
N LEU A 37 -5.95 6.65 0.54
CA LEU A 37 -5.64 5.86 1.73
C LEU A 37 -6.92 5.23 2.24
N VAL A 38 -6.95 3.90 2.27
CA VAL A 38 -8.13 3.11 2.64
C VAL A 38 -7.85 2.44 3.98
N ASP A 39 -8.58 2.87 5.01
CA ASP A 39 -8.43 2.33 6.35
C ASP A 39 -9.25 1.04 6.54
N ILE A 40 -8.57 -0.11 6.54
CA ILE A 40 -9.19 -1.43 6.73
C ILE A 40 -9.73 -1.66 8.15
N SER A 41 -9.44 -0.77 9.11
CA SER A 41 -10.01 -0.88 10.46
C SER A 41 -11.44 -0.35 10.56
N GLN A 42 -11.89 0.43 9.56
CA GLN A 42 -13.24 0.98 9.51
C GLN A 42 -14.28 -0.07 9.09
N ASP A 43 -13.89 -1.01 8.23
CA ASP A 43 -14.77 -2.06 7.71
C ASP A 43 -14.00 -3.37 7.45
N ASN A 44 -14.55 -4.48 7.95
CA ASN A 44 -14.02 -5.81 7.71
C ASN A 44 -14.05 -6.20 6.23
N ALA A 45 -15.00 -5.68 5.44
CA ALA A 45 -15.08 -5.93 4.01
C ALA A 45 -13.84 -5.41 3.28
N LEU A 46 -13.30 -4.25 3.68
CA LEU A 46 -12.08 -3.68 3.10
C LEU A 46 -10.85 -4.55 3.40
N ARG A 47 -10.81 -5.13 4.59
CA ARG A 47 -9.75 -6.08 4.99
C ARG A 47 -9.80 -7.35 4.14
N GLU A 48 -11.01 -7.89 3.91
CA GLU A 48 -11.19 -9.06 3.05
C GLU A 48 -10.86 -8.74 1.60
N GLU A 49 -11.28 -7.59 1.09
CA GLU A 49 -10.95 -7.10 -0.24
C GLU A 49 -9.44 -7.00 -0.45
N MET A 50 -8.72 -6.36 0.49
CA MET A 50 -7.25 -6.25 0.45
C MET A 50 -6.59 -7.64 0.38
N ARG A 51 -7.07 -8.61 1.15
CA ARG A 51 -6.54 -9.99 1.17
C ARG A 51 -6.86 -10.76 -0.11
N ALA A 52 -8.07 -10.60 -0.63
CA ALA A 52 -8.50 -11.22 -1.88
C ALA A 52 -7.70 -10.66 -3.07
N LYS A 53 -7.58 -9.32 -3.15
CA LYS A 53 -6.85 -8.64 -4.23
C LYS A 53 -5.34 -8.88 -4.18
N SER A 54 -4.75 -8.99 -3.00
CA SER A 54 -3.33 -9.37 -2.85
C SER A 54 -3.08 -10.87 -3.08
N GLY A 55 -4.13 -11.69 -3.19
CA GLY A 55 -4.01 -13.14 -3.28
C GLY A 55 -3.44 -13.79 -2.01
N ASN A 56 -3.32 -13.04 -0.91
CA ASN A 56 -2.75 -13.51 0.34
C ASN A 56 -3.75 -13.32 1.50
N PRO A 57 -4.32 -14.42 2.05
CA PRO A 57 -5.29 -14.34 3.15
C PRO A 57 -4.68 -13.80 4.46
N LYS A 58 -3.34 -13.77 4.55
CA LYS A 58 -2.58 -13.22 5.68
C LYS A 58 -1.93 -11.88 5.37
N ALA A 59 -2.29 -11.22 4.26
CA ALA A 59 -1.78 -9.89 3.95
C ALA A 59 -2.00 -8.93 5.13
N ILE A 60 -0.94 -8.17 5.43
CA ILE A 60 -0.92 -7.12 6.44
C ILE A 60 -0.67 -5.78 5.75
N PRO A 61 -1.26 -4.67 6.23
CA PRO A 61 -0.91 -3.34 5.74
C PRO A 61 0.56 -3.00 5.97
N PRO A 62 1.19 -2.16 5.12
CA PRO A 62 0.60 -1.50 3.95
C PRO A 62 0.51 -2.43 2.72
N GLN A 63 -0.56 -2.27 1.94
CA GLN A 63 -0.74 -2.97 0.65
C GLN A 63 -1.08 -1.97 -0.44
N ILE A 64 -0.34 -1.98 -1.55
CA ILE A 64 -0.41 -0.95 -2.58
C ILE A 64 -1.03 -1.52 -3.85
N PHE A 65 -2.00 -0.79 -4.39
CA PHE A 65 -2.73 -1.11 -5.60
C PHE A 65 -2.78 0.10 -6.53
N ASN A 66 -2.80 -0.14 -7.83
CA ASN A 66 -3.12 0.86 -8.83
C ASN A 66 -4.40 0.42 -9.57
N GLY A 67 -5.52 1.06 -9.25
CA GLY A 67 -6.84 0.59 -9.67
C GLY A 67 -7.11 -0.82 -9.14
N ASP A 68 -7.35 -1.76 -10.04
CA ASP A 68 -7.58 -3.18 -9.71
C ASP A 68 -6.30 -4.02 -9.69
N HIS A 69 -5.15 -3.41 -10.00
CA HIS A 69 -3.89 -4.13 -10.09
C HIS A 69 -3.11 -4.04 -8.78
N TYR A 70 -2.81 -5.19 -8.20
CA TYR A 70 -1.86 -5.27 -7.09
C TYR A 70 -0.46 -4.83 -7.56
N CYS A 71 0.16 -3.92 -6.81
CA CYS A 71 1.54 -3.48 -7.02
C CYS A 71 2.49 -4.28 -6.13
N GLY A 72 2.19 -4.34 -4.83
CA GLY A 72 3.01 -5.04 -3.85
C GLY A 72 2.74 -4.61 -2.42
N ASP A 73 3.50 -5.21 -1.51
CA ASP A 73 3.52 -4.91 -0.09
C ASP A 73 4.65 -3.91 0.23
N TYR A 74 4.93 -3.74 1.52
CA TYR A 74 6.00 -2.88 2.00
C TYR A 74 7.38 -3.27 1.47
N GLU A 75 7.74 -4.56 1.48
CA GLU A 75 9.10 -5.01 1.13
C GLU A 75 9.37 -4.72 -0.34
N LEU A 76 8.42 -5.07 -1.22
CA LEU A 76 8.52 -4.78 -2.65
C LEU A 76 8.54 -3.28 -2.94
N PHE A 77 7.81 -2.48 -2.17
CA PHE A 77 7.83 -1.03 -2.30
C PHE A 77 9.20 -0.44 -1.98
N VAL A 78 9.81 -0.85 -0.86
CA VAL A 78 11.15 -0.37 -0.47
C VAL A 78 12.18 -0.78 -1.51
N GLU A 79 12.14 -2.03 -1.97
CA GLU A 79 13.02 -2.52 -3.04
C GLU A 79 12.89 -1.64 -4.30
N ALA A 80 11.66 -1.34 -4.74
CA ALA A 80 11.43 -0.47 -5.89
C ALA A 80 11.93 0.97 -5.68
N VAL A 81 11.86 1.48 -4.45
CA VAL A 81 12.41 2.81 -4.09
C VAL A 81 13.94 2.79 -4.18
N GLU A 82 14.59 1.77 -3.64
CA GLU A 82 16.05 1.60 -3.68
C GLU A 82 16.56 1.44 -5.12
N GLN A 83 15.85 0.67 -5.93
CA GLN A 83 16.16 0.46 -7.36
C GLN A 83 15.78 1.66 -8.24
N LYS A 84 15.19 2.73 -7.68
CA LYS A 84 14.64 3.88 -8.40
C LYS A 84 13.57 3.51 -9.45
N ALA A 85 12.97 2.32 -9.32
CA ALA A 85 11.93 1.77 -10.21
C ALA A 85 10.51 1.99 -9.65
N LEU A 86 10.32 2.96 -8.74
CA LEU A 86 9.05 3.16 -8.07
C LEU A 86 7.87 3.40 -9.05
N LEU A 87 8.08 4.16 -10.13
CA LEU A 87 7.01 4.42 -11.10
C LEU A 87 6.56 3.14 -11.82
N GLU A 88 7.51 2.25 -12.13
CA GLU A 88 7.23 0.95 -12.73
C GLU A 88 6.50 0.04 -11.73
N PHE A 89 6.96 0.00 -10.48
CA PHE A 89 6.29 -0.72 -9.39
C PHE A 89 4.84 -0.26 -9.20
N LEU A 90 4.62 1.05 -9.22
CA LEU A 90 3.30 1.67 -9.11
C LEU A 90 2.48 1.55 -10.40
N LYS A 91 3.02 0.96 -11.47
CA LYS A 91 2.37 0.84 -12.79
C LYS A 91 1.91 2.20 -13.35
N LEU A 92 2.72 3.23 -13.12
CA LEU A 92 2.52 4.59 -13.59
C LEU A 92 3.33 4.92 -14.85
N ALA A 93 4.26 4.04 -15.22
CA ALA A 93 5.09 4.12 -16.42
C ALA A 93 4.34 3.64 -17.68
#